data_AF-A0A132T9G2-F1
#
_entry.id   AF-A0A132T9G2-F1
#
_cell.length_a   1.000
_cell.length_b   1.000
_cell.length_c   1.000
_cell.angle_alpha   90.00
_cell.angle_beta   90.00
_cell.angle_gamma   90.00
#
_symmetry.space_group_name_H-M   'P 1'
#
loop_
_entity.id
_entity.type
_entity.pdbx_description
1 polymer ?
#
loop_
_entity_poly.entity_id
_entity_poly.type
_entity_poly.pdbx_seq_one_letter_code
_entity_poly.pdbx_strand_id
1 'polypeptide(L)' 'MSNLAGGDDLVKSSRSPDIMADAAVRILSRPPAQVNGQCYIDAAVLAEDGVTDLSGYGGGDDPILDIFVDGRVS' A
#
# COMPACT_ATOMS: atom_id res chain seq x y z
N MET A 1 -6.22 -7.11 -16.00
CA MET A 1 -5.94 -8.26 -16.88
C MET A 1 -6.33 -9.51 -16.12
N SER A 2 -7.39 -10.21 -16.53
CA SER A 2 -7.87 -11.43 -15.87
C SER A 2 -7.95 -12.57 -16.88
N ASN A 3 -6.78 -12.99 -17.33
CA ASN A 3 -6.58 -14.10 -18.26
C ASN A 3 -5.83 -15.26 -17.60
N LEU A 4 -5.71 -15.24 -16.27
CA LEU A 4 -5.11 -16.27 -15.45
C LEU A 4 -6.19 -16.89 -14.54
N ALA A 5 -6.21 -18.21 -14.40
CA ALA A 5 -7.06 -18.86 -13.41
C ALA A 5 -6.66 -18.37 -12.00
N GLY A 6 -7.62 -17.79 -11.26
CA GLY A 6 -7.37 -17.11 -9.97
C GLY A 6 -7.00 -15.62 -10.07
N GLY A 7 -6.91 -15.06 -11.28
CA GLY A 7 -6.60 -13.63 -11.50
C GLY A 7 -7.64 -12.69 -10.91
N ASP A 8 -8.92 -13.06 -10.95
CA ASP A 8 -9.99 -12.25 -10.34
C ASP A 8 -9.86 -12.17 -8.81
N ASP A 9 -9.45 -13.25 -8.16
CA ASP A 9 -9.29 -13.26 -6.70
C ASP A 9 -8.04 -12.50 -6.28
N LEU A 10 -6.95 -12.61 -7.05
CA LEU A 10 -5.76 -11.76 -6.93
C LEU A 10 -6.08 -10.27 -7.07
N VAL A 11 -6.92 -9.90 -8.05
CA VAL A 11 -7.34 -8.50 -8.23
C VAL A 11 -8.19 -8.02 -7.05
N LYS A 12 -9.08 -8.86 -6.50
CA LYS A 12 -9.91 -8.50 -5.34
C LYS A 12 -9.08 -8.33 -4.06
N SER A 13 -8.05 -9.15 -3.86
CA SER A 13 -7.14 -9.06 -2.71
C SER A 13 -6.04 -8.01 -2.89
N SER A 14 -5.92 -7.41 -4.08
CA SER A 14 -4.99 -6.32 -4.36
C SER A 14 -5.62 -4.97 -4.07
N ARG A 15 -4.78 -4.02 -3.64
CA ARG A 15 -5.18 -2.61 -3.51
C ARG A 15 -5.08 -1.90 -4.87
N SER A 16 -5.89 -0.86 -5.05
CA SER A 16 -5.79 0.09 -6.15
C SER A 16 -4.41 0.77 -6.14
N PRO A 17 -3.78 1.01 -7.30
CA PRO A 17 -2.53 1.78 -7.38
C PRO A 17 -2.62 3.19 -6.79
N ASP A 18 -3.83 3.74 -6.59
CA ASP A 18 -4.04 5.06 -5.99
C ASP A 18 -3.42 5.16 -4.58
N ILE A 19 -3.30 4.06 -3.84
CA ILE A 19 -2.67 4.06 -2.50
C ILE A 19 -1.19 4.45 -2.58
N MET A 20 -0.47 3.93 -3.58
CA MET A 20 0.93 4.26 -3.83
C MET A 20 1.07 5.70 -4.30
N ALA A 21 0.14 6.18 -5.11
CA ALA A 21 0.12 7.58 -5.57
C ALA A 21 -0.04 8.55 -4.38
N ASP A 22 -0.99 8.27 -3.48
CA ASP A 22 -1.26 9.11 -2.31
C ASP A 22 -0.11 9.11 -1.29
N ALA A 23 0.54 7.95 -1.10
CA ALA A 23 1.75 7.84 -0.29
C ALA A 23 2.91 8.64 -0.93
N ALA A 24 3.11 8.53 -2.24
CA ALA A 24 4.15 9.28 -2.95
C ALA A 24 3.95 10.80 -2.84
N VAL A 25 2.72 11.29 -3.01
CA VAL A 25 2.40 12.72 -2.83
C VAL A 25 2.81 13.21 -1.44
N ARG A 26 2.54 12.44 -0.39
CA ARG A 26 2.89 12.79 1.00
C ARG A 26 4.39 12.80 1.23
N ILE A 27 5.11 11.78 0.76
CA ILE A 27 6.58 11.73 0.87
C ILE A 27 7.20 12.92 0.14
N LEU A 28 6.80 13.16 -1.11
CA LEU A 28 7.39 14.18 -1.98
C LEU A 28 7.04 15.62 -1.56
N SER A 29 5.98 15.80 -0.77
CA SER A 29 5.60 17.11 -0.21
C SER A 29 6.39 17.49 1.05
N ARG A 30 7.09 16.53 1.68
CA ARG A 30 7.90 16.77 2.88
C ARG A 30 9.30 17.31 2.51
N PRO A 31 9.99 18.05 3.40
CA PRO A 31 11.35 18.50 3.13
C PRO A 31 12.29 17.33 2.81
N PRO A 32 13.09 17.38 1.73
CA PRO A 32 13.93 16.24 1.31
C PRO A 32 14.92 15.75 2.40
N ALA A 33 15.37 16.65 3.27
CA ALA A 33 16.24 16.33 4.40
C ALA A 33 15.61 15.37 5.42
N GLN A 34 14.27 15.25 5.45
CA GLN A 34 13.52 14.42 6.39
C GLN A 34 13.15 13.04 5.82
N VAL A 35 13.13 12.89 4.50
CA VAL A 35 12.61 11.68 3.82
C VAL A 35 13.63 10.92 2.98
N ASN A 36 14.87 11.39 2.91
CA ASN A 36 15.93 10.72 2.16
C ASN A 36 16.42 9.46 2.88
N GLY A 37 16.88 8.47 2.09
CA GLY A 37 17.51 7.24 2.59
C GLY A 37 16.56 6.28 3.31
N GLN A 38 15.24 6.46 3.18
CA GLN A 38 14.23 5.61 3.80
C GLN A 38 13.59 4.66 2.80
N CYS A 39 13.11 3.51 3.29
CA CYS A 39 12.25 2.60 2.55
C CYS A 39 10.86 2.65 3.19
N TYR A 40 9.88 3.19 2.46
CA TYR A 40 8.54 3.44 2.97
C TYR A 40 7.57 2.33 2.57
N ILE A 41 6.60 2.06 3.46
CA ILE A 41 5.39 1.28 3.17
C ILE A 41 4.23 2.27 3.00
N ASP A 42 3.50 2.18 1.90
CA ASP A 42 2.37 3.06 1.55
C ASP A 42 1.35 3.21 2.68
N ALA A 43 0.88 2.09 3.23
CA ALA A 43 -0.08 2.05 4.34
C ALA A 43 0.47 2.71 5.61
N ALA A 44 1.78 2.58 5.87
CA ALA A 44 2.41 3.21 7.02
C ALA A 44 2.51 4.73 6.85
N VAL A 45 2.87 5.21 5.65
CA VAL A 45 2.92 6.64 5.32
C VAL A 45 1.55 7.29 5.45
N LEU A 46 0.50 6.60 4.97
CA LEU A 46 -0.89 7.08 5.12
C LEU A 46 -1.32 7.10 6.59
N ALA A 47 -0.95 6.09 7.37
CA ALA A 47 -1.26 6.03 8.80
C ALA A 47 -0.56 7.14 9.61
N GLU A 48 0.69 7.49 9.28
CA GLU A 48 1.40 8.64 9.88
C GLU A 48 0.62 9.95 9.72
N ASP A 49 -0.07 10.12 8.59
CA ASP A 49 -0.90 11.27 8.27
C ASP A 49 -2.37 11.09 8.73
N GLY A 50 -2.64 10.09 9.56
CA GLY A 50 -3.95 9.83 10.19
C GLY A 50 -4.95 9.04 9.33
N VAL A 51 -4.55 8.60 8.12
CA VAL A 51 -5.41 7.79 7.24
C VAL A 51 -5.22 6.31 7.59
N THR A 52 -6.16 5.77 8.35
CA THR A 52 -6.14 4.37 8.84
C THR A 52 -7.24 3.50 8.24
N ASP A 53 -8.34 4.11 7.79
CA ASP A 53 -9.31 3.42 6.94
C ASP A 53 -8.79 3.42 5.50
N LEU A 54 -8.35 2.25 5.05
CA LEU A 54 -7.79 2.04 3.71
C LEU A 54 -8.77 1.29 2.79
N SER A 55 -10.04 1.13 3.19
CA SER A 55 -11.06 0.40 2.42
C SER A 55 -11.32 1.01 1.04
N GLY A 56 -11.18 2.33 0.91
CA GLY A 56 -11.29 3.05 -0.36
C GLY A 56 -10.26 2.62 -1.42
N TYR A 57 -9.15 2.01 -1.00
CA TYR A 57 -8.15 1.45 -1.92
C TYR A 57 -8.39 -0.03 -2.24
N GLY A 58 -9.46 -0.67 -1.76
CA GLY A 58 -9.71 -2.10 -2.01
C GLY A 58 -8.78 -3.04 -1.25
N GLY A 59 -8.64 -4.28 -1.74
CA GLY A 59 -7.90 -5.36 -1.09
C GLY A 59 -8.72 -6.27 -0.16
N GLY A 60 -9.98 -5.93 0.09
CA GLY A 60 -10.84 -6.69 1.01
C GLY A 60 -10.38 -6.64 2.47
N ASP A 61 -10.85 -7.59 3.28
CA ASP A 61 -10.55 -7.66 4.71
C ASP A 61 -9.13 -8.20 5.00
N ASP A 62 -8.58 -8.98 4.07
CA ASP A 62 -7.26 -9.60 4.15
C ASP A 62 -6.50 -9.38 2.83
N PRO A 63 -5.93 -8.17 2.63
CA PRO A 63 -5.18 -7.87 1.41
C PRO A 63 -3.90 -8.71 1.35
N ILE A 64 -3.55 -9.14 0.14
CA ILE A 64 -2.31 -9.91 -0.08
C ILE A 64 -1.07 -9.05 0.23
N LEU A 65 -0.08 -9.64 0.90
CA LEU A 65 1.22 -8.99 1.14
C LEU A 65 2.04 -8.93 -0.14
N ASP A 66 2.80 -7.84 -0.31
CA ASP A 66 3.74 -7.69 -1.42
C ASP A 66 4.94 -8.65 -1.26
N ILE A 67 5.58 -9.00 -2.37
CA ILE A 67 6.54 -10.10 -2.50
C ILE A 67 7.80 -10.00 -1.63
N PHE A 68 8.07 -8.84 -1.03
CA PHE A 68 9.22 -8.60 -0.15
C PHE A 68 8.82 -8.13 1.25
N VAL A 69 7.56 -8.29 1.62
CA VAL A 69 7.03 -7.92 2.93
C VAL A 69 6.59 -9.18 3.65
N ASP A 70 7.27 -9.51 4.75
CA ASP A 70 6.89 -10.61 5.61
C ASP A 70 5.73 -10.21 6.54
N GLY A 71 4.84 -11.15 6.83
CA GLY A 71 3.83 -10.97 7.87
C GLY A 71 4.48 -10.84 9.26
N ARG A 72 3.82 -10.13 10.18
CA ARG A 72 4.26 -10.10 11.59
C ARG A 72 4.21 -11.53 12.16
N VAL A 73 5.37 -12.11 12.40
CA VAL A 73 5.50 -13.32 13.22
C VAL A 73 5.17 -12.93 14.66
N SER A 74 4.19 -13.60 15.29
CA SER A 74 3.81 -13.33 16.69
C SER A 74 4.92 -13.72 17.65
#